data_AF-A0A3B9AB45-F1
#
_entry.id   AF-A0A3B9AB45-F1
#
_cell.length_a   1.000
_cell.length_b   1.000
_cell.length_c   1.000
_cell.angle_alpha   90.00
_cell.angle_beta   90.00
_cell.angle_gamma   90.00
#
_symmetry.space_group_name_H-M   'P 1'
#
loop_
_entity.id
_entity.type
_entity.pdbx_description
1 polymer ?
#
loop_
_entity_poly.entity_id
_entity_poly.type
_entity_poly.pdbx_seq_one_letter_code
_entity_poly.pdbx_strand_id
1 'polypeptide(L)'
;MSAQQLQFDPTDPAVRDNPFPLFARLQQGAPVHWSDRARGWVLTRFDDCKAVLLDKRFSSERMKPFFESLNEEQRARVRNLESSVGLWAVFL
;
A
#
# COMPACT_ATOMS: atom_id res chain seq x y z
N MET A 1 -27.71 -2.72 -4.69
CA MET A 1 -26.61 -3.71 -4.74
C MET A 1 -25.60 -3.33 -3.68
N SER A 2 -25.37 -4.19 -2.69
CA SER A 2 -24.54 -3.89 -1.52
C SER A 2 -23.07 -3.69 -1.90
N ALA A 3 -22.46 -2.59 -1.47
CA ALA A 3 -21.04 -2.25 -1.67
C ALA A 3 -20.05 -3.24 -1.00
N GLN A 4 -20.54 -4.28 -0.33
CA GLN A 4 -19.75 -5.25 0.45
C GLN A 4 -18.99 -6.30 -0.37
N GLN A 5 -19.15 -6.38 -1.70
CA GLN A 5 -18.51 -7.46 -2.50
C GLN A 5 -17.35 -7.03 -3.40
N LEU A 6 -17.06 -5.73 -3.54
CA LEU A 6 -15.95 -5.28 -4.38
C LEU A 6 -14.69 -5.10 -3.52
N GLN A 7 -13.93 -6.18 -3.37
CA GLN A 7 -12.70 -6.24 -2.57
C GLN A 7 -11.48 -6.44 -3.47
N PHE A 8 -10.41 -5.68 -3.22
CA PHE A 8 -9.13 -5.91 -3.87
C PHE A 8 -8.33 -6.97 -3.11
N ASP A 9 -8.09 -8.12 -3.75
CA ASP A 9 -7.21 -9.18 -3.25
C ASP A 9 -5.98 -9.32 -4.15
N PRO A 10 -4.79 -8.89 -3.70
CA PRO A 10 -3.56 -9.00 -4.49
C PRO A 10 -3.01 -10.43 -4.59
N THR A 11 -3.55 -11.37 -3.81
CA THR A 11 -3.12 -12.78 -3.79
C THR A 11 -3.93 -13.67 -4.73
N ASP A 12 -5.09 -13.19 -5.20
CA ASP A 12 -5.93 -13.87 -6.18
C ASP A 12 -5.18 -13.97 -7.53
N PRO A 13 -4.91 -15.20 -8.05
CA PRO A 13 -4.24 -15.38 -9.33
C PRO A 13 -4.94 -14.69 -10.50
N ALA A 14 -6.28 -14.63 -10.52
CA ALA A 14 -7.01 -13.99 -11.60
C ALA A 14 -6.80 -12.46 -11.61
N VAL A 15 -6.72 -11.86 -10.41
CA VAL A 15 -6.39 -10.44 -10.25
C VAL A 15 -4.94 -10.18 -10.64
N ARG A 16 -4.02 -11.09 -10.32
CA ARG A 16 -2.60 -10.97 -10.70
C ARG A 16 -2.38 -11.07 -12.21
N ASP A 17 -3.10 -11.96 -12.87
CA ASP A 17 -2.99 -12.17 -14.32
C ASP A 17 -3.63 -11.01 -15.11
N ASN A 18 -4.77 -10.48 -14.64
CA ASN A 18 -5.44 -9.36 -15.27
C ASN A 18 -6.23 -8.49 -14.26
N PRO A 19 -5.62 -7.46 -13.67
CA PRO A 19 -6.26 -6.64 -12.64
C PRO A 19 -7.21 -5.57 -13.20
N PHE A 20 -7.08 -5.21 -14.48
CA PHE A 20 -7.77 -4.05 -15.06
C PHE A 20 -9.31 -4.14 -15.01
N PRO A 21 -9.95 -5.30 -15.25
CA PRO A 21 -11.40 -5.43 -15.08
C PRO A 21 -11.87 -5.16 -13.65
N LEU A 22 -11.10 -5.60 -12.65
CA LEU A 22 -11.41 -5.33 -11.24
C LEU A 22 -11.23 -3.84 -10.93
N PHE A 23 -10.13 -3.23 -11.37
CA PHE A 23 -9.89 -1.80 -11.17
C PHE A 23 -10.98 -0.93 -11.80
N ALA A 24 -11.45 -1.26 -13.02
CA ALA A 24 -12.54 -0.53 -13.66
C ALA A 24 -13.83 -0.56 -12.82
N ARG A 25 -14.18 -1.72 -12.26
CA ARG A 25 -15.34 -1.85 -11.36
C ARG A 25 -15.14 -1.06 -10.07
N LEU A 26 -13.93 -1.11 -9.48
CA LEU A 26 -13.61 -0.38 -8.24
C LEU A 26 -13.68 1.13 -8.48
N GLN A 27 -13.12 1.66 -9.57
CA GLN A 27 -13.17 3.09 -9.89
C GLN A 27 -14.61 3.62 -10.05
N GLN A 28 -15.54 2.79 -10.51
CA GLN A 28 -16.95 3.14 -10.69
C GLN A 28 -17.77 3.03 -9.39
N GLY A 29 -17.55 1.97 -8.61
CA GLY A 29 -18.42 1.64 -7.46
C GLY A 29 -17.82 1.92 -6.08
N ALA A 30 -16.50 1.86 -5.93
CA ALA A 30 -15.79 1.97 -4.65
C ALA A 30 -14.34 2.46 -4.86
N PRO A 31 -14.13 3.69 -5.37
CA PRO A 31 -12.81 4.14 -5.81
C PRO A 31 -11.79 4.27 -4.67
N VAL A 32 -12.29 4.49 -3.44
CA VAL A 32 -11.56 4.49 -2.18
C VAL A 32 -12.32 3.57 -1.21
N HIS A 33 -11.70 2.51 -0.72
CA HIS A 33 -12.33 1.57 0.20
C HIS A 33 -11.31 0.86 1.09
N TRP A 34 -11.77 0.33 2.23
CA TRP A 34 -10.97 -0.60 3.02
C TRP A 34 -11.03 -1.99 2.38
N SER A 35 -9.87 -2.62 2.16
CA SER A 35 -9.77 -4.01 1.78
C SER A 35 -9.29 -4.88 2.95
N ASP A 36 -10.11 -5.85 3.34
CA ASP A 36 -9.73 -6.82 4.38
C ASP A 36 -8.61 -7.75 3.89
N ARG A 37 -8.59 -8.06 2.59
CA ARG A 37 -7.58 -8.93 1.97
C ARG A 37 -6.23 -8.24 1.88
N ALA A 38 -6.21 -6.96 1.53
CA ALA A 38 -4.99 -6.15 1.52
C ALA A 38 -4.63 -5.58 2.91
N ARG A 39 -5.54 -5.68 3.88
CA ARG A 39 -5.44 -5.09 5.23
C ARG A 39 -5.10 -3.61 5.18
N GLY A 40 -5.75 -2.88 4.28
CA GLY A 40 -5.41 -1.48 4.02
C GLY A 40 -6.46 -0.75 3.19
N TRP A 41 -6.32 0.57 3.15
CA TRP A 41 -7.09 1.40 2.23
C TRP A 41 -6.57 1.23 0.80
N VAL A 42 -7.49 1.03 -0.14
CA VAL A 42 -7.21 0.85 -1.56
C VAL A 42 -7.80 2.02 -2.32
N LEU A 43 -6.95 2.69 -3.09
CA LEU A 43 -7.29 3.80 -3.96
C LEU A 43 -7.04 3.37 -5.41
N THR A 44 -7.99 3.65 -6.30
CA THR A 44 -7.91 3.15 -7.69
C THR A 44 -7.97 4.24 -8.75
N ARG A 45 -8.41 5.46 -8.40
CA ARG A 45 -8.42 6.59 -9.34
C ARG A 45 -7.08 7.29 -9.34
N PHE A 46 -6.66 7.73 -10.52
CA PHE A 46 -5.37 8.39 -10.71
C PHE A 46 -5.20 9.63 -9.82
N ASP A 47 -6.21 10.49 -9.74
CA ASP A 47 -6.14 11.73 -8.97
C ASP A 47 -5.97 11.48 -7.47
N ASP A 48 -6.68 10.48 -6.93
CA ASP A 48 -6.58 10.10 -5.51
C ASP A 48 -5.19 9.53 -5.20
N CYS A 49 -4.68 8.62 -6.05
CA CYS A 49 -3.34 8.08 -5.90
C CYS A 49 -2.28 9.18 -5.98
N LYS A 50 -2.38 10.08 -6.96
CA LYS A 50 -1.46 11.20 -7.13
C LYS A 50 -1.48 12.13 -5.92
N ALA A 51 -2.66 12.44 -5.38
CA ALA A 51 -2.81 13.29 -4.21
C ALA A 51 -2.11 12.68 -2.98
N VAL A 52 -2.33 11.40 -2.71
CA VAL A 52 -1.70 10.69 -1.58
C VAL A 52 -0.19 10.60 -1.74
N LEU A 53 0.30 10.26 -2.93
CA LEU A 53 1.75 10.13 -3.19
C LEU A 53 2.52 11.44 -3.04
N LEU A 54 1.86 12.59 -3.19
CA LEU A 54 2.47 13.91 -3.07
C LEU A 54 2.26 14.56 -1.69
N ASP A 55 1.41 13.98 -0.84
CA ASP A 55 1.04 14.53 0.44
C ASP A 55 1.93 13.97 1.57
N LYS A 56 2.69 14.86 2.20
CA LYS A 56 3.65 14.53 3.27
C LYS A 56 3.02 13.92 4.53
N ARG A 57 1.69 13.96 4.66
CA ARG A 57 0.96 13.28 5.75
C ARG A 57 0.97 11.75 5.58
N PHE A 58 1.17 11.26 4.37
CA PHE A 58 1.30 9.83 4.09
C PHE A 58 2.79 9.48 4.01
N SER A 59 3.21 8.53 4.85
CA SER A 59 4.61 8.13 4.99
C SER A 59 4.82 6.71 4.49
N SER A 60 5.97 6.47 3.85
CA SER A 60 6.45 5.13 3.49
C SER A 60 7.28 4.47 4.60
N GLU A 61 7.38 5.08 5.79
CA GLU A 61 8.16 4.55 6.93
C GLU A 61 7.48 3.35 7.62
N ARG A 62 6.96 2.38 6.87
CA ARG A 62 6.32 1.18 7.43
C ARG A 62 7.29 0.26 8.19
N MET A 63 8.58 0.35 7.91
CA MET A 63 9.61 -0.48 8.55
C MET A 63 10.24 0.16 9.79
N LYS A 64 9.84 1.38 10.17
CA LYS A 64 10.37 2.05 11.36
C LYS A 64 10.26 1.21 12.65
N PRO A 65 9.13 0.55 12.95
CA PRO A 65 9.04 -0.31 14.14
C PRO A 65 10.02 -1.49 14.12
N PHE A 66 10.33 -2.02 12.93
CA PHE A 66 11.34 -3.06 12.77
C PHE A 66 12.73 -2.53 13.14
N PHE A 67 13.12 -1.37 12.62
CA PHE A 67 14.42 -0.75 12.95
C PHE A 67 14.54 -0.36 14.43
N GLU A 68 13.46 0.11 15.05
CA GLU A 68 13.42 0.46 16.47
C GLU A 68 13.63 -0.77 17.39
N SER A 69 13.23 -1.96 16.93
CA SER A 69 13.39 -3.22 17.69
C SER A 69 14.82 -3.80 17.70
N LEU A 70 15.71 -3.29 16.84
CA LEU A 70 17.09 -3.77 16.71
C LEU A 70 18.00 -3.25 17.84
N ASN A 71 18.90 -4.09 18.32
CA ASN A 71 19.98 -3.68 19.24
C ASN A 71 21.03 -2.81 18.52
N GLU A 72 21.96 -2.19 19.27
CA GLU A 72 22.96 -1.27 18.70
C GLU A 72 23.83 -1.90 17.61
N GLU A 73 24.26 -3.16 17.80
CA GLU A 73 25.09 -3.87 16.83
C GLU A 73 24.33 -4.17 15.53
N GLN A 74 23.08 -4.60 15.64
CA GLN A 74 22.20 -4.90 14.51
C GLN A 74 21.83 -3.63 13.76
N ARG A 75 21.47 -2.56 14.48
CA ARG A 75 21.13 -1.26 13.91
C ARG A 75 22.32 -0.69 13.15
N ALA A 76 23.52 -0.84 13.70
CA ALA A 76 24.76 -0.41 13.05
C ALA A 76 25.01 -1.04 11.68
N ARG A 77 24.59 -2.30 11.49
CA ARG A 77 24.73 -3.06 10.24
C ARG A 77 23.71 -2.63 9.17
N VAL A 78 22.58 -2.06 9.57
CA VAL A 78 21.48 -1.69 8.64
C VAL A 78 21.24 -0.18 8.50
N ARG A 79 22.08 0.67 9.11
CA ARG A 79 21.95 2.14 9.07
C ARG A 79 21.72 2.73 7.66
N ASN A 80 22.46 2.24 6.66
CA ASN A 80 22.31 2.72 5.27
C ASN A 80 21.03 2.17 4.59
N LEU A 81 20.53 1.03 5.07
CA LEU A 81 19.31 0.41 4.59
C LEU A 81 18.08 1.17 5.10
N GLU A 82 18.09 1.62 6.36
CA GLU A 82 17.00 2.38 6.99
C GLU A 82 16.65 3.65 6.19
N SER A 83 17.67 4.43 5.81
CA SER A 83 17.49 5.66 5.03
C SER A 83 16.97 5.40 3.60
N SER A 84 17.27 4.23 3.04
CA SER A 84 16.89 3.88 1.67
C SER A 84 15.49 3.28 1.60
N VAL A 85 15.12 2.44 2.57
CA VAL A 85 13.83 1.73 2.61
C VAL A 85 12.67 2.67 2.90
N GLY A 86 12.88 3.70 3.72
CA GLY A 86 11.86 4.72 4.01
C GLY A 86 11.50 5.62 2.82
N LEU A 87 12.26 5.57 1.72
CA LEU A 87 12.04 6.38 0.51
C LEU A 87 11.38 5.60 -0.63
N TRP A 88 11.19 4.29 -0.49
CA TRP A 88 10.68 3.45 -1.58
C TRP A 88 9.15 3.38 -1.57
N ALA A 89 8.54 3.72 -2.70
CA ALA A 89 7.09 3.71 -2.88
C ALA A 89 6.43 2.32 -2.70
N VAL A 90 7.20 1.23 -2.75
CA VAL A 90 6.73 -0.13 -2.42
C VAL A 90 6.30 -0.26 -0.94
N PHE A 91 6.81 0.59 -0.05
CA PHE A 91 6.51 0.56 1.38
C PHE A 91 5.55 1.67 1.84
N LEU A 92 4.87 2.35 0.91
CA LEU A 92 3.78 3.28 1.21
C LEU A 92 2.51 2.54 1.64
#